data_AF-A0AAP1C0D6-F1
#
_entry.id   AF-A0AAP1C0D6-F1
#
_cell.length_a   1.000
_cell.length_b   1.000
_cell.length_c   1.000
_cell.angle_alpha   90.00
_cell.angle_beta   90.00
_cell.angle_gamma   90.00
#
_symmetry.space_group_name_H-M   'P 1'
#
loop_
_entity.id
_entity.type
_entity.pdbx_description
1 polymer ?
#
loop_
_entity_poly.entity_id
_entity_poly.type
_entity_poly.pdbx_seq_one_letter_code
_entity_poly.pdbx_strand_id
1 'polypeptide(L)'
;MKKLLFTFIITGLFSCLYAQKNTKTDIWSGSYGIYAIKDSLMKASDTLIIERVADAKADEVAARYQSDLARWAVTSTKEGKKDQAVVRRFLFVPEDKEDQYKEFGWTELYRRGKMNCIDGNHFFICQTEPKTKVRFNGKEEFYTRTGIFGIWLHFGIVDLKKLK
;
A
#
# COMPACT_ATOMS: atom_id res chain seq x y z
N MET A 1 -40.09 57.91 -15.74
CA MET A 1 -39.48 58.76 -14.68
C MET A 1 -38.99 57.87 -13.55
N LYS A 2 -37.69 57.98 -13.24
CA LYS A 2 -36.92 57.58 -12.03
C LYS A 2 -37.48 56.50 -11.09
N LYS A 3 -36.67 55.45 -10.86
CA LYS A 3 -35.95 55.12 -9.59
C LYS A 3 -35.18 53.80 -9.80
N LEU A 4 -33.85 53.85 -9.94
CA LEU A 4 -32.80 53.69 -8.91
C LEU A 4 -32.70 52.27 -8.30
N LEU A 5 -31.65 51.56 -8.77
CA LEU A 5 -30.71 50.66 -8.08
C LEU A 5 -31.16 49.91 -6.81
N PHE A 6 -30.99 48.58 -6.84
CA PHE A 6 -30.35 47.85 -5.74
C PHE A 6 -29.64 46.59 -6.27
N THR A 7 -28.31 46.64 -6.26
CA THR A 7 -27.43 45.46 -6.38
C THR A 7 -27.41 44.77 -5.01
N PHE A 8 -27.70 43.47 -4.96
CA PHE A 8 -27.30 42.64 -3.82
C PHE A 8 -26.70 41.34 -4.33
N ILE A 9 -25.40 41.21 -4.07
CA ILE A 9 -24.60 40.00 -4.26
C ILE A 9 -25.02 39.02 -3.16
N ILE A 10 -25.52 37.84 -3.53
CA ILE A 10 -25.46 36.65 -2.68
C ILE A 10 -24.90 35.52 -3.52
N THR A 11 -23.57 35.52 -3.60
CA THR A 11 -22.76 34.32 -3.72
C THR A 11 -23.07 33.42 -2.53
N GLY A 12 -23.82 32.33 -2.73
CA GLY A 12 -24.18 31.41 -1.66
C GLY A 12 -24.37 30.00 -2.19
N LEU A 13 -23.52 29.09 -1.70
CA LEU A 13 -23.56 27.63 -1.85
C LEU A 13 -22.77 27.00 -3.02
N PHE A 14 -21.57 27.52 -3.30
CA PHE A 14 -20.44 26.63 -3.60
C PHE A 14 -19.90 26.05 -2.28
N SER A 15 -20.59 25.07 -1.71
CA SER A 15 -20.07 24.26 -0.60
C SER A 15 -20.83 22.95 -0.47
N CYS A 16 -21.08 22.24 -1.58
CA CYS A 16 -21.05 20.78 -1.48
C CYS A 16 -19.58 20.41 -1.32
N LEU A 17 -19.10 20.59 -0.09
CA LEU A 17 -17.88 20.02 0.42
C LEU A 17 -17.92 18.55 0.02
N TYR A 18 -17.08 18.19 -0.95
CA TYR A 18 -16.67 16.82 -1.19
C TYR A 18 -16.00 16.33 0.10
N ALA A 19 -16.81 15.88 1.05
CA ALA A 19 -16.38 14.93 2.05
C ALA A 19 -16.27 13.56 1.37
N GLN A 20 -15.47 13.48 0.30
CA GLN A 20 -14.84 12.22 -0.08
C GLN A 20 -13.82 11.95 1.03
N LYS A 21 -14.31 11.29 2.08
CA LYS A 21 -13.46 10.53 2.99
C LYS A 21 -12.49 9.77 2.09
N ASN A 22 -11.19 10.02 2.23
CA ASN A 22 -10.12 9.31 1.53
C ASN A 22 -10.08 7.84 1.97
N THR A 23 -11.15 7.08 1.72
CA THR A 23 -11.11 5.63 1.75
C THR A 23 -10.34 5.23 0.50
N LYS A 24 -9.00 5.29 0.57
CA LYS A 24 -8.14 4.61 -0.39
C LYS A 24 -8.69 3.20 -0.54
N THR A 25 -9.16 2.86 -1.74
CA THR A 25 -9.71 1.55 -2.07
C THR A 25 -8.77 0.47 -1.57
N ASP A 26 -9.31 -0.56 -0.93
CA ASP A 26 -8.50 -1.68 -0.47
C ASP A 26 -7.97 -2.45 -1.68
N ILE A 27 -6.67 -2.32 -1.93
CA ILE A 27 -5.96 -3.01 -3.02
C ILE A 27 -5.33 -4.33 -2.57
N TRP A 28 -5.29 -4.58 -1.25
CA TRP A 28 -4.48 -5.63 -0.64
C TRP A 28 -5.29 -6.86 -0.26
N SER A 29 -6.56 -6.72 0.09
CA SER A 29 -7.36 -7.87 0.51
C SER A 29 -7.52 -8.90 -0.61
N GLY A 30 -7.29 -10.17 -0.29
CA GLY A 30 -7.42 -11.29 -1.24
C GLY A 30 -6.53 -12.48 -0.89
N SER A 31 -6.54 -13.47 -1.77
CA SER A 31 -5.68 -14.65 -1.65
C SER A 31 -4.54 -14.57 -2.67
N TYR A 32 -3.31 -14.84 -2.25
CA TYR A 32 -2.11 -14.66 -3.05
C TYR A 32 -1.26 -15.92 -3.04
N GLY A 33 -1.02 -16.52 -4.20
CA GLY A 33 -0.01 -17.57 -4.31
C GLY A 33 1.39 -16.96 -4.27
N ILE A 34 2.31 -17.55 -3.51
CA ILE A 34 3.72 -17.17 -3.46
C ILE A 34 4.51 -18.03 -4.46
N TYR A 35 5.36 -17.39 -5.26
CA TYR A 35 6.20 -18.05 -6.26
C TYR A 35 7.63 -17.53 -6.18
N ALA A 36 8.61 -18.41 -6.23
CA ALA A 36 10.00 -17.98 -6.37
C ALA A 36 10.17 -17.17 -7.67
N ILE A 37 10.95 -16.09 -7.59
CA ILE A 37 11.05 -15.13 -8.70
C ILE A 37 11.66 -15.74 -9.97
N LYS A 38 12.51 -16.77 -9.82
CA LYS A 38 13.19 -17.47 -10.91
C LYS A 38 12.42 -18.70 -11.44
N ASP A 39 11.43 -19.20 -10.71
CA ASP A 39 10.73 -20.45 -11.03
C ASP A 39 9.45 -20.18 -11.82
N SER A 40 8.87 -21.18 -12.51
CA SER A 40 7.58 -20.99 -13.20
C SER A 40 6.43 -20.62 -12.24
N LEU A 41 5.43 -19.86 -12.71
CA LEU A 41 4.21 -19.53 -11.94
C LEU A 41 3.20 -20.70 -11.86
N MET A 42 3.65 -21.94 -12.05
CA MET A 42 2.77 -23.11 -12.15
C MET A 42 2.40 -23.71 -10.80
N LYS A 43 3.30 -23.65 -9.81
CA LYS A 43 3.08 -24.21 -8.48
C LYS A 43 3.49 -23.20 -7.41
N ALA A 44 2.52 -22.76 -6.62
CA ALA A 44 2.79 -21.86 -5.51
C ALA A 44 3.54 -22.61 -4.40
N SER A 45 4.55 -21.96 -3.82
CA SER A 45 5.25 -22.49 -2.65
C SER A 45 4.38 -22.36 -1.39
N ASP A 46 3.51 -21.36 -1.31
CA ASP A 46 2.53 -21.14 -0.24
C ASP A 46 1.38 -20.27 -0.77
N THR A 47 0.33 -20.09 0.01
CA THR A 47 -0.72 -19.09 -0.20
C THR A 47 -0.78 -18.16 1.01
N LEU A 48 -0.81 -16.85 0.76
CA LEU A 48 -1.12 -15.83 1.75
C LEU A 48 -2.59 -15.42 1.63
N ILE A 49 -3.22 -15.24 2.78
CA ILE A 49 -4.50 -14.55 2.90
C ILE A 49 -4.22 -13.18 3.48
N ILE A 50 -4.62 -12.13 2.76
CA ILE A 50 -4.52 -10.74 3.21
C ILE A 50 -5.93 -10.21 3.40
N GLU A 51 -6.22 -9.66 4.58
CA GLU A 51 -7.55 -9.18 4.94
C GLU A 51 -7.46 -7.84 5.66
N ARG A 52 -8.33 -6.89 5.31
CA ARG A 52 -8.48 -5.65 6.09
C ARG A 52 -8.95 -6.00 7.50
N VAL A 53 -8.26 -5.45 8.50
CA VAL A 53 -8.69 -5.53 9.90
C VAL A 53 -9.05 -4.14 10.41
N ALA A 54 -9.48 -4.06 11.67
CA ALA A 54 -9.76 -2.78 12.31
C ALA A 54 -8.53 -1.85 12.20
N ASP A 55 -8.78 -0.59 11.87
CA ASP A 55 -7.75 0.44 11.89
C ASP A 55 -7.15 0.53 13.31
N ALA A 56 -5.85 0.80 13.39
CA ALA A 56 -5.20 1.00 14.68
C ALA A 56 -5.76 2.24 15.37
N LYS A 57 -5.77 2.26 16.70
CA LYS A 57 -6.11 3.49 17.44
C LYS A 57 -4.92 4.43 17.47
N ALA A 58 -5.17 5.73 17.35
CA ALA A 58 -4.12 6.74 17.25
C ALA A 58 -3.24 6.82 18.51
N ASP A 59 -3.81 6.51 19.68
CA ASP A 59 -3.14 6.45 20.98
C ASP A 59 -2.39 5.13 21.24
N GLU A 60 -2.61 4.11 20.41
CA GLU A 60 -1.95 2.79 20.48
C GLU A 60 -0.77 2.66 19.51
N VAL A 61 -0.46 3.71 18.73
CA VAL A 61 0.64 3.70 17.75
C VAL A 61 1.62 4.84 17.98
N ALA A 62 2.88 4.64 17.61
CA ALA A 62 3.87 5.71 17.65
C ALA A 62 3.42 6.91 16.80
N ALA A 63 3.73 8.13 17.24
CA ALA A 63 3.26 9.38 16.63
C ALA A 63 3.43 9.43 15.11
N ARG A 64 4.58 8.94 14.59
CA ARG A 64 4.85 8.88 13.15
C ARG A 64 3.81 8.09 12.33
N TYR A 65 3.13 7.11 12.94
CA TYR A 65 2.14 6.26 12.28
C TYR A 65 0.70 6.80 12.38
N GLN A 66 0.46 7.91 13.10
CA GLN A 66 -0.88 8.44 13.29
C GLN A 66 -1.51 8.97 11.99
N SER A 67 -0.69 9.31 11.00
CA SER A 67 -1.13 9.73 9.66
C SER A 67 -1.74 8.59 8.83
N ASP A 68 -1.47 7.32 9.17
CA ASP A 68 -2.05 6.16 8.49
C ASP A 68 -2.34 4.99 9.46
N LEU A 69 -3.60 4.91 9.87
CA LEU A 69 -4.09 3.90 10.80
C LEU A 69 -4.60 2.63 10.12
N ALA A 70 -4.59 2.55 8.78
CA ALA A 70 -5.09 1.37 8.08
C ALA A 70 -4.25 0.12 8.37
N ARG A 71 -4.90 -1.00 8.65
CA ARG A 71 -4.25 -2.28 8.98
C ARG A 71 -4.81 -3.44 8.19
N TRP A 72 -3.94 -4.38 7.86
CA TRP A 72 -4.31 -5.67 7.29
C TRP A 72 -3.71 -6.80 8.12
N ALA A 73 -4.36 -7.95 8.13
CA ALA A 73 -3.78 -9.20 8.58
C ALA A 73 -3.24 -9.95 7.37
N VAL A 74 -2.04 -10.51 7.50
CA VAL A 74 -1.45 -11.44 6.53
C VAL A 74 -1.29 -12.79 7.23
N THR A 75 -1.81 -13.85 6.63
CA THR A 75 -1.75 -15.22 7.20
C THR A 75 -1.25 -16.20 6.13
N SER A 76 -0.25 -17.00 6.46
CA SER A 76 0.17 -18.15 5.65
C SER A 76 -0.83 -19.29 5.81
N THR A 77 -1.22 -19.92 4.70
CA THR A 77 -2.05 -21.14 4.73
C THR A 77 -1.29 -22.36 5.21
N LYS A 78 0.05 -22.39 5.06
CA LYS A 78 0.90 -23.48 5.55
C LYS A 78 1.09 -23.44 7.07
N GLU A 79 1.37 -22.26 7.61
CA GLU A 79 1.61 -22.08 9.06
C GLU A 79 0.29 -21.84 9.85
N GLY A 80 -0.77 -21.48 9.13
CA GLY A 80 -2.08 -21.16 9.69
C GLY A 80 -2.06 -19.86 10.52
N LYS A 81 -3.08 -19.68 11.36
CA LYS A 81 -3.24 -18.45 12.19
C LYS A 81 -2.14 -18.24 13.24
N LYS A 82 -1.25 -19.21 13.44
CA LYS A 82 -0.14 -19.10 14.41
C LYS A 82 0.89 -18.05 14.00
N ASP A 83 0.97 -17.73 12.71
CA ASP A 83 1.90 -16.75 12.14
C ASP A 83 1.18 -15.58 11.46
N GLN A 84 0.03 -15.17 12.03
CA GLN A 84 -0.69 -14.00 11.53
C GLN A 84 0.08 -12.73 11.86
N ALA A 85 0.49 -11.98 10.84
CA ALA A 85 1.12 -10.68 10.99
C ALA A 85 0.12 -9.55 10.72
N VAL A 86 0.07 -8.55 11.60
CA VAL A 86 -0.67 -7.30 11.33
C VAL A 86 0.27 -6.33 10.66
N VAL A 87 -0.09 -5.90 9.45
CA VAL A 87 0.72 -5.05 8.57
C VAL A 87 0.07 -3.69 8.38
N ARG A 88 0.88 -2.72 7.98
CA ARG A 88 0.48 -1.33 7.68
C ARG A 88 1.02 -0.90 6.33
N ARG A 89 0.57 0.20 5.75
CA ARG A 89 1.25 0.76 4.58
C ARG A 89 2.60 1.37 4.96
N PHE A 90 3.48 1.42 3.97
CA PHE A 90 4.62 2.32 4.00
C PHE A 90 4.14 3.77 4.12
N LEU A 91 4.80 4.53 4.99
CA LEU A 91 4.51 5.95 5.18
C LEU A 91 5.22 6.80 4.12
N PHE A 92 4.49 7.81 3.67
CA PHE A 92 5.01 8.89 2.86
C PHE A 92 4.31 10.17 3.33
N VAL A 93 4.98 10.92 4.21
CA VAL A 93 4.53 12.21 4.77
C VAL A 93 5.71 13.19 4.65
N PRO A 94 5.87 13.83 3.48
CA PRO A 94 7.00 14.73 3.21
C PRO A 94 7.13 15.87 4.23
N GLU A 95 6.01 16.36 4.74
CA GLU A 95 5.92 17.45 5.72
C GLU A 95 6.63 17.07 7.03
N ASP A 96 6.55 15.79 7.42
CA ASP A 96 7.18 15.22 8.61
C ASP A 96 8.55 14.57 8.30
N LYS A 97 9.08 14.78 7.08
CA LYS A 97 10.30 14.14 6.56
C LYS A 97 10.24 12.61 6.56
N GLU A 98 9.04 12.03 6.50
CA GLU A 98 8.83 10.59 6.46
C GLU A 98 8.70 10.12 5.01
N ASP A 99 9.63 9.28 4.55
CA ASP A 99 9.59 8.64 3.24
C ASP A 99 10.21 7.24 3.33
N GLN A 100 9.36 6.24 3.58
CA GLN A 100 9.81 4.84 3.72
C GLN A 100 10.16 4.18 2.38
N TYR A 101 9.83 4.82 1.26
CA TYR A 101 10.21 4.35 -0.06
C TYR A 101 11.64 4.76 -0.43
N LYS A 102 12.18 5.79 0.24
CA LYS A 102 13.52 6.34 -0.03
C LYS A 102 14.63 5.31 0.15
N GLU A 103 14.57 4.52 1.21
CA GLU A 103 15.56 3.49 1.52
C GLU A 103 15.74 2.48 0.37
N PHE A 104 14.67 2.19 -0.36
CA PHE A 104 14.67 1.24 -1.45
C PHE A 104 14.86 1.88 -2.83
N GLY A 105 14.92 3.22 -2.90
CA GLY A 105 14.98 3.97 -4.15
C GLY A 105 13.63 4.04 -4.89
N TRP A 106 12.52 3.89 -4.17
CA TRP A 106 11.17 3.78 -4.77
C TRP A 106 10.31 5.04 -4.64
N THR A 107 10.82 6.11 -4.01
CA THR A 107 10.09 7.37 -3.81
C THR A 107 9.41 7.87 -5.08
N GLU A 108 10.13 7.87 -6.20
CA GLU A 108 9.59 8.37 -7.46
C GLU A 108 8.54 7.45 -8.07
N LEU A 109 8.68 6.12 -7.90
CA LEU A 109 7.64 5.18 -8.31
C LEU A 109 6.36 5.39 -7.49
N TYR A 110 6.51 5.59 -6.17
CA TYR A 110 5.37 5.89 -5.30
C TYR A 110 4.66 7.18 -5.71
N ARG A 111 5.40 8.28 -5.92
CA ARG A 111 4.84 9.57 -6.34
C ARG A 111 4.06 9.50 -7.65
N ARG A 112 4.48 8.63 -8.57
CA ARG A 112 3.78 8.35 -9.84
C ARG A 112 2.61 7.38 -9.70
N GLY A 113 2.30 6.91 -8.50
CA GLY A 113 1.26 5.90 -8.25
C GLY A 113 1.64 4.49 -8.73
N LYS A 114 2.91 4.23 -9.03
CA LYS A 114 3.44 2.97 -9.58
C LYS A 114 4.07 2.06 -8.52
N MET A 115 4.06 2.46 -7.25
CA MET A 115 4.51 1.63 -6.15
C MET A 115 3.61 1.85 -4.94
N ASN A 116 3.16 0.78 -4.32
CA ASN A 116 2.50 0.79 -3.02
C ASN A 116 3.04 -0.38 -2.21
N CYS A 117 3.37 -0.19 -0.94
CA CYS A 117 3.89 -1.26 -0.10
C CYS A 117 3.15 -1.35 1.24
N ILE A 118 3.05 -2.56 1.77
CA ILE A 118 2.66 -2.88 3.13
C ILE A 118 3.83 -3.54 3.88
N ASP A 119 4.02 -3.13 5.12
CA ASP A 119 5.12 -3.51 6.02
C ASP A 119 4.61 -4.40 7.15
N GLY A 120 5.21 -5.58 7.27
CA GLY A 120 5.05 -6.54 8.36
C GLY A 120 6.28 -6.69 9.25
N ASN A 121 7.15 -5.66 9.30
CA ASN A 121 8.39 -5.56 10.07
C ASN A 121 9.52 -6.48 9.59
N HIS A 122 9.27 -7.79 9.45
CA HIS A 122 10.24 -8.78 8.95
C HIS A 122 10.06 -9.14 7.48
N PHE A 123 9.04 -8.58 6.86
CA PHE A 123 8.78 -8.66 5.44
C PHE A 123 7.98 -7.44 5.00
N PHE A 124 7.97 -7.17 3.70
CA PHE A 124 7.02 -6.25 3.11
C PHE A 124 6.53 -6.79 1.77
N ILE A 125 5.31 -6.43 1.41
CA ILE A 125 4.67 -6.79 0.13
C ILE A 125 4.40 -5.49 -0.62
N CYS A 126 4.80 -5.46 -1.88
CA CYS A 126 4.68 -4.29 -2.73
C CYS A 126 3.93 -4.61 -4.02
N GLN A 127 3.15 -3.64 -4.50
CA GLN A 127 2.47 -3.66 -5.78
C GLN A 127 3.06 -2.58 -6.69
N THR A 128 3.33 -2.96 -7.93
CA THR A 128 3.84 -2.13 -9.01
C THR A 128 3.26 -2.58 -10.36
N GLU A 129 3.81 -2.08 -11.47
CA GLU A 129 3.42 -2.52 -12.80
C GLU A 129 3.83 -3.98 -13.06
N PRO A 130 2.94 -4.83 -13.58
CA PRO A 130 3.30 -6.18 -13.96
C PRO A 130 4.31 -6.18 -15.11
N LYS A 131 5.12 -7.24 -15.19
CA LYS A 131 6.10 -7.46 -16.27
C LYS A 131 7.12 -6.33 -16.38
N THR A 132 7.59 -5.83 -15.24
CA THR A 132 8.57 -4.75 -15.17
C THR A 132 9.79 -5.14 -14.34
N LYS A 133 10.91 -4.45 -14.60
CA LYS A 133 12.10 -4.52 -13.75
C LYS A 133 11.96 -3.49 -12.64
N VAL A 134 12.18 -3.93 -11.41
CA VAL A 134 12.23 -3.08 -10.22
C VAL A 134 13.67 -3.07 -9.72
N ARG A 135 14.22 -1.88 -9.51
CA ARG A 135 15.53 -1.71 -8.89
C ARG A 135 15.36 -1.64 -7.38
N PHE A 136 16.14 -2.40 -6.64
CA PHE A 136 16.14 -2.48 -5.19
C PHE A 136 17.42 -1.89 -4.61
N ASN A 137 17.27 -0.90 -3.72
CA ASN A 137 18.38 -0.25 -3.00
C ASN A 137 19.49 0.28 -3.93
N GLY A 138 19.11 0.74 -5.13
CA GLY A 138 20.01 1.32 -6.13
C GLY A 138 21.05 0.37 -6.75
N LYS A 139 21.07 -0.92 -6.37
CA LYS A 139 22.11 -1.88 -6.79
C LYS A 139 21.54 -3.06 -7.54
N GLU A 140 20.54 -3.71 -6.96
CA GLU A 140 19.99 -4.97 -7.48
C GLU A 140 18.78 -4.69 -8.35
N GLU A 141 18.58 -5.49 -9.40
CA GLU A 141 17.36 -5.46 -10.19
C GLU A 141 16.72 -6.83 -10.19
N PHE A 142 15.40 -6.84 -10.09
CA PHE A 142 14.60 -8.04 -10.26
C PHE A 142 13.43 -7.76 -11.18
N TYR A 143 12.96 -8.80 -11.85
CA TYR A 143 11.81 -8.71 -12.74
C TYR A 143 10.59 -9.28 -12.03
N THR A 144 9.55 -8.47 -11.83
CA THR A 144 8.27 -8.94 -11.30
C THR A 144 7.33 -9.29 -12.45
N ARG A 145 6.76 -10.50 -12.40
CA ARG A 145 5.88 -10.98 -13.46
C ARG A 145 4.44 -10.53 -13.27
N THR A 146 4.00 -10.49 -12.02
CA THR A 146 2.62 -10.20 -11.64
C THR A 146 2.42 -8.74 -11.25
N GLY A 147 3.50 -8.01 -11.00
CA GLY A 147 3.43 -6.66 -10.45
C GLY A 147 3.14 -6.67 -8.94
N ILE A 148 3.16 -7.82 -8.28
CA ILE A 148 3.09 -7.92 -6.83
C ILE A 148 4.23 -8.82 -6.40
N PHE A 149 5.05 -8.33 -5.49
CA PHE A 149 6.19 -9.06 -4.97
C PHE A 149 6.31 -8.83 -3.48
N GLY A 150 6.98 -9.73 -2.78
CA GLY A 150 7.30 -9.53 -1.39
C GLY A 150 8.77 -9.82 -1.14
N ILE A 151 9.30 -9.15 -0.12
CA ILE A 151 10.68 -9.25 0.30
C ILE A 151 10.65 -9.68 1.75
N TRP A 152 11.15 -10.89 2.00
CA TRP A 152 11.35 -11.42 3.34
C TRP A 152 12.84 -11.37 3.67
N LEU A 153 13.17 -10.93 4.88
CA LEU A 153 14.58 -10.81 5.31
C LEU A 153 15.38 -12.12 5.16
N HIS A 154 14.73 -13.28 5.30
CA HIS A 154 15.39 -14.59 5.23
C HIS A 154 15.15 -15.37 3.93
N PHE A 155 14.11 -15.04 3.16
CA PHE A 155 13.70 -15.79 1.97
C PHE A 155 13.93 -15.03 0.66
N GLY A 156 14.38 -13.78 0.74
CA GLY A 156 14.63 -12.93 -0.42
C GLY A 156 13.33 -12.48 -1.09
N ILE A 157 13.41 -12.29 -2.41
CA ILE A 157 12.35 -11.71 -3.24
C ILE A 157 11.53 -12.81 -3.91
N VAL A 158 10.21 -12.72 -3.78
CA VAL A 158 9.24 -13.65 -4.39
C VAL A 158 8.17 -12.86 -5.15
N ASP A 159 7.60 -13.47 -6.19
CA ASP A 159 6.40 -12.95 -6.85
C ASP A 159 5.16 -13.44 -6.08
N LEU A 160 4.16 -12.57 -5.97
CA LEU A 160 2.83 -12.91 -5.50
C LEU A 160 1.84 -12.80 -6.65
N LYS A 161 0.97 -13.79 -6.80
CA LYS A 161 -0.13 -13.75 -7.77
C LYS A 161 -1.45 -13.74 -7.02
N LYS A 162 -2.25 -12.69 -7.19
CA LYS A 162 -3.62 -12.68 -6.67
C LYS A 162 -4.43 -13.79 -7.35
N LEU A 163 -5.05 -14.64 -6.54
CA LEU A 163 -5.84 -15.80 -6.95
C LEU A 163 -7.35 -15.49 -6.90
N LYS A 164 -7.75 -14.67 -5.92
CA LYS A 164 -9.11 -14.19 -5.68
C LYS A 164 -9.04 -12.77 -5.12
#